data_AF-A0A914NUV9-F1
#
_entry.id   AF-A0A914NUV9-F1
#
_cell.length_a   1.000
_cell.length_b   1.000
_cell.length_c   1.000
_cell.angle_alpha   90.00
_cell.angle_beta   90.00
_cell.angle_gamma   90.00
#
_symmetry.space_group_name_H-M   'P 1'
#
loop_
_entity.id
_entity.type
_entity.pdbx_description
1 polymer ?
#
loop_
_entity_poly.entity_id
_entity_poly.type
_entity_poly.pdbx_seq_one_letter_code
_entity_poly.pdbx_strand_id
1 'polypeptide(L)'
;SRTYSEPESPFIPEFPSRILLSKQQQPSLLILDDLMYSIDEKYLSELFTKKSHHLNFGIIFITQNLFEKKLRVARQNSMYIVLTRAPNSALAVRNLGVQLFPGRLNYFLDAYRQATSSSNYSYLFIDLHPSSDPALRLRTNIFTDKRLRRPLQFITNCIFTQEFL
;
A
#
# COMPACT_ATOMS: atom_id res chain seq x y z
N SER A 1 -33.26 -1.26 37.78
CA SER A 1 -31.83 -1.04 37.48
C SER A 1 -31.34 -2.16 36.57
N ARG A 2 -31.39 -1.96 35.25
CA ARG A 2 -30.77 -2.88 34.29
C ARG A 2 -29.35 -2.38 34.04
N THR A 3 -28.35 -3.13 34.48
CA THR A 3 -26.94 -2.92 34.16
C THR A 3 -26.76 -3.17 32.67
N TYR A 4 -26.37 -2.14 31.93
CA TYR A 4 -25.96 -2.24 30.53
C TYR A 4 -24.55 -2.84 30.53
N SER A 5 -24.39 -4.06 30.02
CA SER A 5 -23.08 -4.63 29.72
C SER A 5 -22.53 -3.93 28.48
N GLU A 6 -21.34 -3.34 28.59
CA GLU A 6 -20.62 -2.79 27.44
C GLU A 6 -20.38 -3.89 26.40
N PRO A 7 -20.56 -3.62 25.09
CA PRO A 7 -20.24 -4.59 24.06
C PRO A 7 -18.72 -4.79 24.02
N GLU A 8 -18.29 -6.06 24.06
CA GLU A 8 -16.88 -6.44 23.88
C GLU A 8 -16.34 -5.80 22.59
N SER A 9 -15.25 -5.04 22.73
CA SER A 9 -14.51 -4.46 21.61
C SER A 9 -14.10 -5.56 20.63
N PRO A 10 -14.29 -5.39 19.31
CA PRO A 10 -13.86 -6.39 18.33
C PRO A 10 -12.37 -6.68 18.52
N PHE A 11 -12.02 -7.97 18.56
CA PHE A 11 -10.67 -8.47 18.69
C PHE A 11 -9.80 -7.91 17.55
N ILE A 12 -8.96 -6.91 17.87
CA ILE A 12 -7.96 -6.39 16.93
C ILE A 12 -6.78 -7.36 17.01
N PRO A 13 -6.43 -8.10 15.94
CA PRO A 13 -5.22 -8.91 15.95
C PRO A 13 -4.04 -7.99 16.30
N GLU A 14 -3.34 -8.30 17.39
CA GLU A 14 -2.17 -7.54 17.82
C GLU A 14 -1.20 -7.47 16.65
N PHE A 15 -1.07 -6.27 16.07
CA PHE A 15 -0.11 -6.01 15.00
C PHE A 15 1.26 -6.50 15.45
N PRO A 16 2.05 -7.17 14.57
CA PRO A 16 3.33 -7.74 14.97
C PRO A 16 4.13 -6.68 15.72
N SER A 17 4.32 -6.95 17.02
CA SER A 17 4.99 -6.04 17.91
C SER A 17 6.36 -5.69 17.33
N ARG A 18 6.90 -4.50 17.63
CA ARG A 18 8.20 -4.05 17.08
C ARG A 18 9.32 -5.10 17.20
N ILE A 19 9.18 -5.98 18.19
CA ILE A 19 10.06 -7.09 18.56
C ILE A 19 10.02 -8.23 17.52
N LEU A 20 8.86 -8.57 16.95
CA LEU A 20 8.74 -9.60 15.91
C LEU A 20 9.42 -9.15 14.61
N LEU A 21 9.24 -7.87 14.24
CA LEU A 21 9.87 -7.28 13.04
C LEU A 21 11.40 -7.17 13.17
N SER A 22 11.93 -6.97 14.39
CA SER A 22 13.39 -6.87 14.62
C SER A 22 14.10 -8.22 14.76
N LYS A 23 13.35 -9.32 14.92
CA LYS A 23 13.92 -10.68 15.06
C LYS A 23 14.10 -11.42 13.73
N GLN A 24 13.58 -10.86 12.63
CA GLN A 24 13.74 -11.45 11.30
C GLN A 24 15.17 -11.22 10.80
N GLN A 25 15.94 -12.30 10.66
CA GLN A 25 17.29 -12.26 10.07
C GLN A 25 17.25 -12.22 8.53
N GLN A 26 16.09 -12.41 7.91
CA GLN A 26 15.91 -12.49 6.47
C GLN A 26 15.09 -11.32 5.93
N PRO A 27 15.21 -11.01 4.63
CA PRO A 27 14.37 -10.01 4.00
C PRO A 27 12.89 -10.35 4.11
N SER A 28 12.08 -9.48 4.71
CA SER A 28 10.64 -9.71 4.89
C SER A 28 9.81 -8.78 4.01
N LEU A 29 8.60 -9.19 3.63
CA LEU A 29 7.64 -8.33 2.95
C LEU A 29 6.38 -8.21 3.80
N LEU A 30 6.09 -7.01 4.26
CA LEU A 30 4.88 -6.71 5.02
C LEU A 30 3.79 -6.22 4.06
N ILE A 31 2.68 -6.95 3.99
CA ILE A 31 1.50 -6.56 3.21
C ILE A 31 0.43 -6.11 4.18
N LEU A 32 -0.03 -4.87 4.03
CA LEU A 32 -1.05 -4.23 4.84
C LEU A 32 -2.30 -4.03 3.97
N ASP A 33 -3.40 -4.69 4.33
CA ASP A 33 -4.69 -4.57 3.64
C ASP A 33 -5.67 -3.64 4.40
N ASP A 34 -6.77 -3.27 3.74
CA ASP A 34 -7.68 -2.17 4.10
C ASP A 34 -8.46 -2.35 5.43
N LEU A 35 -8.19 -3.42 6.19
CA LEU A 35 -8.51 -3.57 7.63
C LEU A 35 -7.76 -2.56 8.54
N MET A 36 -7.08 -1.60 7.93
CA MET A 36 -6.22 -0.61 8.55
C MET A 36 -6.92 0.51 9.34
N TYR A 37 -8.24 0.43 9.53
CA TYR A 37 -8.96 1.35 10.43
C TYR A 37 -8.39 1.31 11.86
N SER A 38 -7.90 0.15 12.30
CA SER A 38 -7.38 -0.10 13.65
C SER A 38 -5.92 0.32 13.87
N ILE A 39 -5.15 0.63 12.82
CA ILE A 39 -3.75 1.04 12.99
C ILE A 39 -3.65 2.51 13.40
N ASP A 40 -2.80 2.75 14.40
CA ASP A 40 -2.41 4.08 14.86
C ASP A 40 -1.56 4.82 13.81
N GLU A 41 -1.88 6.09 13.55
CA GLU A 41 -1.17 6.95 12.60
C GLU A 41 0.33 7.07 12.90
N LYS A 42 0.69 7.12 14.20
CA LYS A 42 2.07 7.20 14.65
C LYS A 42 2.84 5.93 14.29
N TYR A 43 2.23 4.77 14.47
CA TYR A 43 2.85 3.50 14.12
C TYR A 43 3.05 3.36 12.61
N LEU A 44 2.04 3.74 11.82
CA LEU A 44 2.17 3.78 10.36
C LEU A 44 3.29 4.72 9.92
N SER A 45 3.33 5.93 10.49
CA SER A 45 4.37 6.90 10.19
C SER A 45 5.75 6.35 10.50
N GLU A 46 5.93 5.63 11.60
CA GLU A 46 7.19 4.99 11.96
C GLU A 46 7.58 3.86 11.00
N LEU A 47 6.63 3.06 10.52
CA LEU A 47 6.87 2.03 9.51
C LEU A 47 7.44 2.63 8.21
N PHE A 48 6.83 3.73 7.74
CA PHE A 48 7.23 4.39 6.49
C PHE A 48 8.42 5.34 6.60
N THR A 49 8.81 5.79 7.81
CA THR A 49 9.92 6.75 8.00
C THR A 49 11.19 6.14 8.59
N LYS A 50 11.06 5.26 9.60
CA LYS A 50 12.21 4.84 10.43
C LYS A 50 12.75 3.45 10.09
N LYS A 51 12.02 2.62 9.34
CA LYS A 51 12.30 1.18 9.28
C LYS A 51 12.61 0.58 7.90
N SER A 52 12.24 1.21 6.78
CA SER A 52 12.49 0.64 5.45
C SER A 52 13.99 0.55 5.09
N HIS A 53 14.81 1.51 5.51
CA HIS A 53 16.24 1.55 5.18
C HIS A 53 17.14 0.73 6.12
N HIS A 54 16.66 0.33 7.30
CA HIS A 54 17.48 -0.32 8.33
C HIS A 54 17.05 -1.76 8.69
N LEU A 55 15.85 -2.21 8.32
CA LEU A 55 15.29 -3.47 8.84
C LEU A 55 15.03 -4.55 7.79
N ASN A 56 15.66 -4.46 6.61
CA ASN A 56 15.60 -5.52 5.60
C ASN A 56 14.14 -5.96 5.30
N PHE A 57 13.19 -5.02 5.25
CA PHE A 57 11.82 -5.36 4.89
C PHE A 57 11.18 -4.35 3.94
N GLY A 58 10.42 -4.88 2.98
CA GLY A 58 9.55 -4.11 2.10
C GLY A 58 8.16 -3.95 2.70
N ILE A 59 7.47 -2.87 2.35
CA ILE A 59 6.08 -2.63 2.74
C ILE A 59 5.25 -2.46 1.48
N ILE A 60 4.18 -3.25 1.37
CA ILE A 60 3.09 -3.03 0.42
C ILE A 60 1.88 -2.64 1.22
N PHE A 61 1.31 -1.50 0.90
CA PHE A 61 0.09 -1.02 1.54
C PHE A 61 -1.00 -0.85 0.49
N ILE A 62 -2.14 -1.50 0.74
CA ILE A 62 -3.29 -1.55 -0.15
C ILE A 62 -4.41 -0.74 0.51
N THR A 63 -4.97 0.23 -0.22
CA THR A 63 -6.07 1.05 0.30
C THR A 63 -7.00 1.56 -0.79
N GLN A 64 -8.26 1.75 -0.43
CA GLN A 64 -9.24 2.44 -1.28
C GLN A 64 -9.12 3.98 -1.23
N ASN A 65 -8.61 4.54 -0.13
CA ASN A 65 -8.53 6.00 0.06
C ASN A 65 -7.09 6.49 0.29
N LEU A 66 -6.38 6.79 -0.80
CA LEU A 66 -5.02 7.32 -0.74
C LEU A 66 -4.88 8.68 -0.01
N PHE A 67 -5.96 9.44 0.15
CA PHE A 67 -5.95 10.76 0.78
C PHE A 67 -6.44 10.79 2.22
N GLU A 68 -6.60 9.61 2.84
CA GLU A 68 -6.84 9.50 4.27
C GLU A 68 -5.75 10.22 5.08
N LYS A 69 -6.14 10.89 6.17
CA LYS A 69 -5.21 11.75 6.93
C LYS A 69 -4.04 10.96 7.48
N LYS A 70 -4.33 9.76 8.01
CA LYS A 70 -3.34 8.84 8.58
C LYS A 70 -2.27 8.42 7.56
N LEU A 71 -2.58 8.45 6.27
CA LEU A 71 -1.70 7.97 5.19
C LEU A 71 -0.80 9.04 4.61
N ARG A 72 -0.86 10.28 5.12
CA ARG A 72 -0.06 11.39 4.58
C ARG A 72 1.44 11.06 4.56
N VAL A 73 1.97 10.54 5.68
CA VAL A 73 3.39 10.19 5.81
C VAL A 73 3.75 9.02 4.88
N ALA A 74 2.91 7.99 4.84
CA ALA A 74 3.11 6.85 3.93
C ALA A 74 3.16 7.30 2.47
N ARG A 75 2.20 8.13 2.04
CA ARG A 75 2.13 8.66 0.67
C ARG A 75 3.36 9.50 0.32
N GLN A 76 3.89 10.29 1.24
CA GLN A 76 5.07 11.14 1.00
C GLN A 76 6.38 10.36 0.95
N ASN A 77 6.48 9.23 1.67
CA ASN A 77 7.70 8.42 1.74
C ASN A 77 7.65 7.17 0.84
N SER A 78 6.56 6.96 0.10
CA SER A 78 6.42 5.83 -0.81
C SER A 78 7.35 5.98 -2.01
N MET A 79 8.21 4.98 -2.24
CA MET A 79 9.06 4.91 -3.45
C MET A 79 8.25 4.56 -4.70
N TYR A 80 7.13 3.85 -4.54
CA TYR A 80 6.29 3.39 -5.64
C TYR A 80 4.83 3.58 -5.28
N ILE A 81 4.02 3.99 -6.25
CA ILE A 81 2.56 4.07 -6.11
C ILE A 81 1.92 3.32 -7.28
N VAL A 82 0.96 2.45 -6.98
CA VAL A 82 0.16 1.75 -7.99
C VAL A 82 -1.27 2.27 -7.92
N LEU A 83 -1.74 2.87 -9.01
CA LEU A 83 -3.11 3.36 -9.13
C LEU A 83 -3.91 2.41 -10.01
N THR A 84 -4.93 1.80 -9.44
CA THR A 84 -5.92 1.02 -10.20
C THR A 84 -7.03 1.93 -10.74
N ARG A 85 -7.90 1.37 -11.57
CA ARG A 85 -9.10 2.07 -12.06
C ARG A 85 -10.09 2.28 -10.91
N ALA A 86 -10.29 3.52 -10.49
CA ALA A 86 -11.21 3.90 -9.40
C ALA A 86 -12.06 5.12 -9.80
N PRO A 87 -13.22 4.92 -10.46
CA PRO A 87 -14.06 6.02 -10.97
C PRO A 87 -14.55 6.98 -9.88
N ASN A 88 -14.81 6.46 -8.68
CA ASN A 88 -15.23 7.22 -7.50
C ASN A 88 -14.11 8.09 -6.90
N SER A 89 -12.86 7.84 -7.27
CA SER A 89 -11.66 8.50 -6.70
C SER A 89 -10.97 9.44 -7.70
N ALA A 90 -11.69 9.95 -8.70
CA ALA A 90 -11.14 10.83 -9.74
C ALA A 90 -10.45 12.08 -9.16
N LEU A 91 -11.03 12.68 -8.10
CA LEU A 91 -10.44 13.84 -7.43
C LEU A 91 -9.13 13.48 -6.72
N ALA A 92 -9.06 12.31 -6.08
CA ALA A 92 -7.83 11.81 -5.47
C ALA A 92 -6.72 11.64 -6.52
N VAL A 93 -7.03 10.99 -7.65
CA VAL A 93 -6.08 10.83 -8.76
C VAL A 93 -5.58 12.18 -9.26
N ARG A 94 -6.49 13.16 -9.44
CA ARG A 94 -6.14 14.52 -9.84
C ARG A 94 -5.21 15.21 -8.84
N ASN A 95 -5.54 15.14 -7.56
CA ASN A 95 -4.75 15.76 -6.48
C ASN A 95 -3.35 15.15 -6.40
N LEU A 96 -3.24 13.84 -6.60
CA LEU A 96 -1.94 13.17 -6.66
C LEU A 96 -1.13 13.66 -7.86
N GLY A 97 -1.76 13.77 -9.04
CA GLY A 97 -1.13 14.31 -10.25
C GLY A 97 -0.59 15.73 -10.05
N VAL A 98 -1.34 16.61 -9.36
CA VAL A 98 -0.87 17.97 -9.03
C VAL A 98 0.35 17.93 -8.11
N GLN A 99 0.39 17.03 -7.13
CA GLN A 99 1.52 16.90 -6.20
C GLN A 99 2.77 16.34 -6.88
N LEU A 100 2.62 15.35 -7.77
CA LEU A 100 3.75 14.66 -8.40
C LEU A 100 4.25 15.33 -9.69
N PHE A 101 3.36 15.97 -10.44
CA PHE A 101 3.64 16.57 -11.76
C PHE A 101 3.15 18.02 -11.80
N PRO A 102 3.72 18.93 -10.97
CA PRO A 102 3.33 20.33 -10.98
C PRO A 102 3.55 20.94 -12.37
N GLY A 103 2.53 21.62 -12.89
CA GLY A 103 2.53 22.18 -14.26
C GLY A 103 2.36 21.16 -15.39
N ARG A 104 2.27 19.85 -15.10
CA ARG A 104 2.11 18.76 -16.09
C ARG A 104 0.95 17.82 -15.75
N LEU A 105 -0.12 18.35 -15.15
CA LEU A 105 -1.28 17.55 -14.73
C LEU A 105 -1.94 16.79 -15.91
N ASN A 106 -2.08 17.43 -17.07
CA ASN A 106 -2.72 16.80 -18.22
C ASN A 106 -1.94 15.57 -18.69
N TYR A 107 -0.60 15.66 -18.73
CA TYR A 107 0.28 14.53 -19.04
C TYR A 107 0.05 13.34 -18.10
N PHE A 108 -0.05 13.61 -16.79
CA PHE A 108 -0.34 12.57 -15.81
C PHE A 108 -1.74 11.95 -15.97
N LEU A 109 -2.77 12.77 -16.16
CA LEU A 109 -4.14 12.28 -16.33
C LEU A 109 -4.32 11.48 -17.61
N ASP A 110 -3.66 11.87 -18.69
CA ASP A 110 -3.69 11.13 -19.95
C ASP A 110 -2.96 9.79 -19.84
N ALA A 111 -1.81 9.76 -19.15
CA ALA A 111 -1.12 8.50 -18.83
C ALA A 111 -2.00 7.57 -17.97
N TYR A 112 -2.68 8.11 -16.95
CA TYR A 112 -3.61 7.34 -16.13
C TYR A 112 -4.77 6.78 -16.94
N ARG A 113 -5.40 7.60 -17.80
CA ARG A 113 -6.49 7.15 -18.68
C ARG A 113 -6.02 6.04 -19.61
N GLN A 114 -4.89 6.23 -20.29
CA GLN A 114 -4.34 5.21 -21.21
C GLN A 114 -4.03 3.90 -20.47
N ALA A 115 -3.38 4.00 -19.31
CA ALA A 115 -3.04 2.84 -18.49
C ALA A 115 -4.27 2.11 -17.96
N THR A 116 -5.39 2.80 -17.70
CA THR A 116 -6.60 2.22 -17.08
C THR A 116 -7.79 1.99 -18.03
N SER A 117 -7.61 2.21 -19.33
CA SER A 117 -8.67 2.03 -20.34
C SER A 117 -8.70 0.63 -20.95
N SER A 118 -7.62 -0.14 -20.83
CA SER A 118 -7.35 -1.27 -21.73
C SER A 118 -7.85 -2.64 -21.23
N SER A 119 -8.07 -2.84 -19.92
CA SER A 119 -8.48 -4.15 -19.39
C SER A 119 -9.00 -4.10 -17.96
N ASN A 120 -9.68 -5.17 -17.54
CA ASN A 120 -9.87 -5.44 -16.11
C ASN A 120 -8.50 -5.58 -15.42
N TYR A 121 -8.39 -5.13 -14.17
CA TYR A 121 -7.16 -5.14 -13.36
C TYR A 121 -6.00 -4.30 -13.90
N SER A 122 -6.27 -3.36 -14.80
CA SER A 122 -5.28 -2.40 -15.28
C SER A 122 -4.84 -1.41 -14.19
N TYR A 123 -3.59 -0.98 -14.24
CA TYR A 123 -3.02 -0.04 -13.28
C TYR A 123 -1.99 0.90 -13.91
N LEU A 124 -1.81 2.07 -13.30
CA LEU A 124 -0.68 2.96 -13.53
C LEU A 124 0.33 2.77 -12.39
N PHE A 125 1.54 2.35 -12.74
CA PHE A 125 2.69 2.30 -11.85
C PHE A 125 3.45 3.63 -11.91
N ILE A 126 3.73 4.19 -10.73
CA ILE A 126 4.42 5.46 -10.56
C ILE A 126 5.71 5.20 -9.79
N ASP A 127 6.83 5.53 -10.41
CA ASP A 127 8.18 5.38 -9.86
C ASP A 127 8.65 6.71 -9.24
N LEU A 128 8.72 6.78 -7.91
CA LEU A 128 9.14 7.96 -7.16
C LEU A 128 10.56 7.82 -6.61
N HIS A 129 11.27 6.74 -6.93
CA HIS A 129 12.61 6.52 -6.41
C HIS A 129 13.60 7.56 -6.98
N PRO A 130 14.46 8.18 -6.14
CA PRO A 130 15.31 9.30 -6.57
C PRO A 130 16.35 8.91 -7.63
N SER A 131 16.77 7.65 -7.66
CA SER A 131 17.74 7.14 -8.64
C SER A 131 17.09 6.65 -9.94
N SER A 132 15.77 6.68 -10.06
CA SER A 132 15.07 6.21 -11.25
C SER A 132 15.12 7.23 -12.38
N ASP A 133 15.14 6.74 -13.62
CA ASP A 133 15.06 7.56 -14.82
C ASP A 133 13.73 8.34 -14.86
N PRO A 134 13.76 9.69 -14.91
CA PRO A 134 12.56 10.53 -15.02
C PRO A 134 11.68 10.22 -16.24
N ALA A 135 12.25 9.70 -17.33
CA ALA A 135 11.50 9.30 -18.52
C ALA A 135 10.61 8.08 -18.26
N LEU A 136 11.01 7.23 -17.32
CA LEU A 136 10.34 5.99 -16.98
C LEU A 136 9.48 6.13 -15.71
N ARG A 137 9.05 7.34 -15.36
CA ARG A 137 8.32 7.58 -14.09
C ARG A 137 6.91 7.00 -14.06
N LEU A 138 6.28 6.88 -15.23
CA LEU A 138 4.93 6.37 -15.39
C LEU A 138 4.98 5.13 -16.28
N ARG A 139 4.55 3.99 -15.75
CA ARG A 139 4.54 2.70 -16.46
C ARG A 139 3.22 1.97 -16.22
N THR A 140 2.96 0.95 -17.02
CA THR A 140 1.91 -0.03 -16.76
C THR A 140 2.44 -1.40 -17.19
N ASN A 141 1.69 -2.48 -16.96
CA ASN A 141 2.02 -3.79 -17.53
C ASN A 141 3.43 -4.30 -17.16
N ILE A 142 3.92 -3.97 -15.95
CA ILE A 142 5.24 -4.40 -15.48
C ILE A 142 5.28 -5.90 -15.14
N PHE A 143 4.13 -6.56 -15.02
CA PHE A 143 4.01 -8.00 -14.74
C PHE A 143 3.53 -8.84 -15.93
N THR A 144 3.69 -8.36 -17.17
CA THR A 144 3.12 -8.99 -18.37
C THR A 144 3.81 -10.29 -18.79
N ASP A 145 4.67 -10.88 -17.94
CA ASP A 145 5.20 -12.21 -18.21
C ASP A 145 4.06 -13.23 -18.11
N LYS A 146 3.69 -13.80 -19.27
CA LYS A 146 2.64 -14.81 -19.40
C LYS A 146 2.91 -16.06 -18.54
N ARG A 147 4.13 -16.24 -18.01
CA ARG A 147 4.50 -17.34 -17.09
C ARG A 147 3.97 -17.15 -15.66
N LEU A 148 3.64 -15.94 -15.24
CA LEU A 148 3.12 -15.63 -13.91
C LEU A 148 1.59 -15.82 -13.78
N ARG A 149 0.95 -16.43 -14.79
CA ARG A 149 -0.43 -16.93 -14.70
C ARG A 149 -0.59 -18.18 -13.83
N ARG A 150 0.47 -18.63 -13.17
CA ARG A 150 0.29 -19.50 -12.00
C ARG A 150 -0.13 -18.58 -10.86
N PRO A 151 -1.23 -18.85 -10.13
CA PRO A 151 -1.53 -18.08 -8.93
C PRO A 151 -0.24 -18.02 -8.12
N LEU A 152 0.20 -16.82 -7.74
CA LEU A 152 1.27 -16.70 -6.75
C LEU A 152 0.81 -17.59 -5.60
N GLN A 153 1.49 -18.71 -5.40
CA GLN A 153 1.42 -19.41 -4.13
C GLN A 153 2.05 -18.44 -3.16
N PHE A 154 1.20 -17.62 -2.54
CA PHE A 154 1.54 -17.00 -1.28
C PHE A 154 1.99 -18.17 -0.42
N ILE A 155 3.29 -18.26 -0.15
CA ILE A 155 3.75 -19.07 0.97
C ILE A 155 3.13 -18.38 2.17
N THR A 156 1.96 -18.87 2.58
CA THR A 156 1.36 -18.59 3.88
C THR A 156 2.32 -19.15 4.92
N ASN A 157 3.38 -18.40 5.18
CA ASN A 157 3.93 -18.26 6.52
C ASN A 157 3.24 -17.07 7.20
N CYS A 158 1.94 -16.88 6.94
CA CYS A 158 1.05 -16.50 8.03
C CYS A 158 1.06 -17.70 8.96
N ILE A 159 1.83 -17.62 10.03
CA ILE A 159 1.62 -18.45 11.19
C ILE A 159 0.22 -18.08 11.68
N PHE A 160 -0.80 -18.80 11.18
CA PHE A 160 -2.00 -19.03 11.96
C PHE A 160 -1.53 -19.90 13.13
N THR A 161 -1.21 -19.28 14.27
CA THR A 161 -1.34 -19.99 15.54
C THR A 161 -2.82 -20.16 15.76
N GLN A 162 -3.36 -21.20 15.13
CA GLN A 162 -4.56 -21.85 15.57
C GLN A 162 -4.14 -22.80 16.70
N GLU A 163 -4.20 -22.30 17.92
CA GLU A 163 -4.19 -23.08 19.16
C GLU A 163 -5.20 -22.36 20.07
N PHE A 164 -6.18 -22.98 20.70
CA PHE A 164 -6.57 -24.38 20.83
C PHE A 164 -7.98 -24.39 21.50
N LEU A 165 -8.73 -25.48 21.31
CA LEU A 165 -9.84 -26.02 22.14
C LEU A 165 -10.96 -25.10 22.65
#